data_AF-A0A160PAM8-F1
#
_entry.id   AF-A0A160PAM8-F1
#
_cell.length_a   1.000
_cell.length_b   1.000
_cell.length_c   1.000
_cell.angle_alpha   90.00
_cell.angle_beta   90.00
_cell.angle_gamma   90.00
#
_symmetry.space_group_name_H-M   'P 1'
#
loop_
_entity.id
_entity.type
_entity.pdbx_description
1 polymer ?
#
loop_
_entity_poly.entity_id
_entity_poly.type
_entity_poly.pdbx_seq_one_letter_code
_entity_poly.pdbx_strand_id
1 'polypeptide(L)'
;MKQFKRSAVAVLSAALLGAAGLAATATPANAAQDTAGSASTAQTVTLRFDYTSWSHWTKDASDASHAGTLNAGWNYVYCYSMGGTVTDVGRTSATWFLTDDDSGNKNVWVSKVFLARDQVNIDVPKCQ
;
A
#
# COMPACT_ATOMS: atom_id res chain seq x y z
N MET A 1 -2.15 -23.33 42.51
CA MET A 1 -0.89 -22.63 42.17
C MET A 1 0.28 -23.43 42.69
N LYS A 2 1.07 -24.06 41.81
CA LYS A 2 2.36 -24.65 42.16
C LYS A 2 3.20 -24.75 40.88
N GLN A 3 3.96 -23.68 40.65
CA GLN A 3 5.09 -23.67 39.74
C GLN A 3 6.32 -24.21 40.47
N PHE A 4 7.05 -25.12 39.85
CA PHE A 4 8.45 -25.35 40.18
C PHE A 4 9.29 -25.37 38.90
N LYS A 5 10.44 -24.71 39.03
CA LYS A 5 11.24 -24.09 37.99
C LYS A 5 12.29 -25.04 37.40
N ARG A 6 12.67 -24.68 36.19
CA ARG A 6 13.73 -25.17 35.30
C ARG A 6 15.05 -25.50 36.00
N SER A 7 15.66 -26.63 35.64
CA SER A 7 17.08 -26.91 35.82
C SER A 7 17.81 -26.89 34.48
N ALA A 8 18.93 -26.18 34.47
CA ALA A 8 19.84 -25.96 33.35
C ALA A 8 20.75 -27.16 33.10
N VAL A 9 21.14 -27.35 31.84
CA VAL A 9 22.35 -28.11 31.48
C VAL A 9 23.16 -27.25 30.52
N ALA A 10 24.32 -26.82 31.00
CA ALA A 10 25.37 -26.19 30.20
C ALA A 10 26.27 -27.30 29.63
N VAL A 11 26.58 -27.25 28.34
CA VAL A 11 27.65 -28.04 27.73
C VAL A 11 28.60 -27.08 27.04
N LEU A 12 29.81 -26.99 27.58
CA LEU A 12 30.98 -26.34 27.01
C LEU A 12 31.65 -27.24 25.95
N SER A 13 32.48 -26.60 25.12
CA SER A 13 33.59 -27.13 24.29
C SER A 13 33.23 -27.24 22.79
N ALA A 14 34.07 -26.88 21.82
CA ALA A 14 35.44 -26.38 21.81
C ALA A 14 35.66 -25.54 20.53
N ALA A 15 36.60 -24.60 20.59
CA ALA A 15 37.05 -23.83 19.43
C ALA A 15 37.96 -24.68 18.52
N LEU A 16 37.79 -24.53 17.20
CA LEU A 16 38.77 -24.92 16.20
C LEU A 16 39.12 -23.68 15.36
N LEU A 17 40.39 -23.32 15.36
CA LEU A 17 40.99 -22.28 14.51
C LEU A 17 41.20 -22.79 13.08
N GLY A 18 40.94 -21.90 12.11
CA GLY A 18 41.83 -21.68 10.96
C GLY A 18 41.37 -22.19 9.60
N ALA A 19 41.06 -21.26 8.69
CA ALA A 19 41.70 -21.15 7.36
C ALA A 19 41.21 -19.88 6.63
N ALA A 20 42.14 -19.24 5.94
CA ALA A 20 42.01 -17.94 5.31
C ALA A 20 41.35 -17.99 3.91
N GLY A 21 40.75 -16.87 3.53
CA GLY A 21 40.83 -16.32 2.17
C GLY A 21 39.80 -16.80 1.15
N LEU A 22 38.79 -15.97 0.89
CA LEU A 22 38.29 -15.62 -0.45
C LEU A 22 37.27 -14.49 -0.29
N ALA A 23 37.75 -13.24 -0.34
CA ALA A 23 36.89 -12.06 -0.44
C ALA A 23 36.29 -12.02 -1.86
N ALA A 24 35.09 -12.59 -2.01
CA ALA A 24 34.27 -12.36 -3.18
C ALA A 24 33.74 -10.92 -3.10
N THR A 25 34.35 -10.02 -3.89
CA THR A 25 33.79 -8.69 -4.13
C THR A 25 32.47 -8.87 -4.88
N ALA A 26 31.36 -8.79 -4.15
CA ALA A 26 30.03 -8.74 -4.74
C ALA A 26 29.89 -7.41 -5.50
N THR A 27 29.98 -7.48 -6.83
CA THR A 27 29.49 -6.42 -7.71
C THR A 27 27.99 -6.26 -7.46
N PRO A 28 27.46 -5.05 -7.19
CA PRO A 28 26.03 -4.85 -7.27
C PRO A 28 25.61 -5.04 -8.74
N ALA A 29 24.82 -6.07 -9.00
CA ALA A 29 24.10 -6.16 -10.26
C ALA A 29 23.04 -5.05 -10.25
N ASN A 30 23.20 -4.06 -11.11
CA ASN A 30 22.13 -3.15 -11.48
C ASN A 30 20.99 -3.99 -12.07
N ALA A 31 19.96 -4.25 -11.28
CA ALA A 31 18.69 -4.74 -11.80
C ALA A 31 18.16 -3.68 -12.76
N ALA A 32 18.10 -4.02 -14.04
CA ALA A 32 17.43 -3.25 -15.05
C ALA A 32 15.98 -3.05 -14.62
N GLN A 33 15.52 -1.79 -14.62
CA GLN A 33 14.10 -1.47 -14.52
C GLN A 33 13.43 -1.99 -15.79
N ASP A 34 12.82 -3.17 -15.69
CA ASP A 34 11.93 -3.65 -16.74
C ASP A 34 10.75 -2.69 -16.86
N THR A 35 10.76 -1.96 -17.96
CA THR A 35 9.58 -1.25 -18.48
C THR A 35 8.65 -2.32 -19.04
N ALA A 36 7.93 -3.00 -18.17
CA ALA A 36 6.91 -3.98 -18.54
C ALA A 36 5.55 -3.43 -18.13
N GLY A 37 4.86 -2.80 -19.08
CA GLY A 37 3.40 -2.64 -19.02
C GLY A 37 2.77 -4.01 -18.84
N SER A 38 2.48 -4.35 -17.60
CA SER A 38 2.02 -5.67 -17.22
C SER A 38 0.52 -5.76 -17.41
N ALA A 39 0.10 -6.77 -18.18
CA ALA A 39 -1.29 -7.18 -18.26
C ALA A 39 -1.79 -7.51 -16.83
N SER A 40 -2.81 -6.77 -16.40
CA SER A 40 -3.37 -6.77 -15.04
C SER A 40 -3.96 -8.13 -14.69
N THR A 41 -3.19 -8.95 -13.96
CA THR A 41 -3.79 -9.80 -12.92
C THR A 41 -4.36 -8.81 -11.90
N ALA A 42 -5.59 -8.99 -11.39
CA ALA A 42 -6.23 -8.05 -10.46
C ALA A 42 -5.25 -7.64 -9.33
N GLN A 43 -4.58 -6.51 -9.52
CA GLN A 43 -3.54 -6.02 -8.63
C GLN A 43 -4.20 -5.04 -7.68
N THR A 44 -4.22 -5.40 -6.41
CA THR A 44 -4.59 -4.48 -5.34
C THR A 44 -3.32 -3.80 -4.84
N VAL A 45 -3.32 -2.48 -4.82
CA VAL A 45 -2.25 -1.64 -4.29
C VAL A 45 -2.69 -1.08 -2.95
N THR A 46 -1.87 -1.23 -1.91
CA THR A 46 -2.16 -0.61 -0.60
C THR A 46 -1.62 0.82 -0.58
N LEU A 47 -2.49 1.80 -0.33
CA LEU A 47 -2.17 3.22 -0.29
C LEU A 47 -2.57 3.83 1.06
N ARG A 48 -1.81 4.84 1.51
CA ARG A 48 -2.18 5.62 2.70
C ARG A 48 -2.98 6.85 2.32
N PHE A 49 -4.07 7.11 3.04
CA PHE A 49 -4.87 8.34 2.97
C PHE A 49 -4.64 9.15 4.24
N ASP A 50 -4.35 10.45 4.10
CA ASP A 50 -4.07 11.34 5.25
C ASP A 50 -5.36 11.84 5.92
N TYR A 51 -6.50 11.72 5.25
CA TYR A 51 -7.79 12.27 5.68
C TYR A 51 -8.90 11.25 5.47
N THR A 52 -9.90 11.28 6.36
CA THR A 52 -11.19 10.63 6.14
C THR A 52 -11.93 11.38 5.04
N SER A 53 -12.54 10.63 4.11
CA SER A 53 -13.24 11.20 2.96
C SER A 53 -14.53 10.46 2.67
N TRP A 54 -15.46 11.13 2.02
CA TRP A 54 -16.60 10.46 1.42
C TRP A 54 -16.16 9.54 0.28
N SER A 55 -16.78 8.37 0.24
CA SER A 55 -16.75 7.50 -0.92
C SER A 55 -17.98 7.77 -1.79
N HIS A 56 -17.86 7.49 -3.09
CA HIS A 56 -18.90 7.79 -4.06
C HIS A 56 -19.17 6.60 -5.00
N TRP A 57 -20.42 6.39 -5.40
CA TRP A 57 -20.80 5.37 -6.40
C TRP A 57 -20.26 5.70 -7.79
N THR A 58 -20.08 6.99 -8.07
CA THR A 58 -19.54 7.52 -9.32
C THR A 58 -18.31 8.38 -9.05
N LYS A 59 -17.53 8.69 -10.09
CA LYS A 59 -16.28 9.45 -9.97
C LYS A 59 -16.54 10.95 -9.95
N ASP A 60 -17.34 11.41 -9.01
CA ASP A 60 -17.68 12.81 -8.80
C ASP A 60 -17.92 13.07 -7.31
N ALA A 61 -17.92 14.35 -6.91
CA ALA A 61 -18.12 14.77 -5.53
C ALA A 61 -19.55 15.24 -5.26
N SER A 62 -20.54 14.78 -6.03
CA SER A 62 -21.94 15.14 -5.79
C SER A 62 -22.47 14.46 -4.53
N ASP A 63 -23.27 15.17 -3.74
CA ASP A 63 -24.01 14.57 -2.62
C ASP A 63 -24.89 13.39 -3.08
N ALA A 64 -25.42 13.45 -4.30
CA ALA A 64 -26.27 12.39 -4.85
C ALA A 64 -25.51 11.07 -5.11
N SER A 65 -24.19 11.14 -5.27
CA SER A 65 -23.34 9.95 -5.47
C SER A 65 -22.68 9.48 -4.18
N HIS A 66 -22.87 10.17 -3.05
CA HIS A 66 -22.32 9.77 -1.75
C HIS A 66 -22.74 8.34 -1.39
N ALA A 67 -21.75 7.48 -1.16
CA ALA A 67 -21.95 6.07 -0.82
C ALA A 67 -21.70 5.81 0.68
N GLY A 68 -20.63 6.37 1.22
CA GLY A 68 -20.20 6.13 2.58
C GLY A 68 -18.92 6.88 2.91
N THR A 69 -18.12 6.30 3.80
CA THR A 69 -16.90 6.92 4.31
C THR A 69 -15.72 5.97 4.19
N LEU A 70 -14.61 6.47 3.64
CA LEU A 70 -13.29 5.87 3.75
C LEU A 70 -12.51 6.61 4.84
N ASN A 71 -12.06 5.89 5.86
CA ASN A 71 -11.26 6.43 6.95
C ASN A 71 -9.82 6.71 6.51
N ALA A 72 -9.20 7.72 7.14
CA ALA A 72 -7.77 7.92 7.04
C ALA A 72 -7.01 6.66 7.48
N GLY A 73 -5.86 6.40 6.85
CA GLY A 73 -5.06 5.21 7.12
C GLY A 73 -4.69 4.45 5.86
N TRP A 74 -4.30 3.19 6.02
CA TRP A 74 -3.93 2.31 4.91
C TRP A 74 -5.16 1.61 4.36
N ASN A 75 -5.42 1.80 3.07
CA ASN A 75 -6.58 1.28 2.37
C ASN A 75 -6.14 0.55 1.09
N TYR A 76 -6.94 -0.43 0.67
CA TYR A 76 -6.70 -1.18 -0.56
C TYR A 76 -7.31 -0.44 -1.75
N VAL A 77 -6.53 -0.22 -2.80
CA VAL A 77 -6.98 0.38 -4.06
C VAL A 77 -6.84 -0.63 -5.18
N TYR A 78 -7.91 -0.83 -5.93
CA TYR A 78 -7.93 -1.78 -7.04
C TYR A 78 -7.39 -1.18 -8.32
N CYS A 79 -7.77 0.05 -8.62
CA CYS A 79 -7.36 0.76 -9.82
C CYS A 79 -7.70 2.25 -9.71
N TYR A 80 -7.17 3.05 -10.64
CA TYR A 80 -7.55 4.45 -10.79
C TYR A 80 -8.34 4.70 -12.07
N SER A 81 -9.12 5.77 -12.07
CA SER A 81 -9.74 6.31 -13.27
C SER A 81 -9.91 7.83 -13.15
N MET A 82 -10.19 8.48 -14.27
CA MET A 82 -10.43 9.92 -14.32
C MET A 82 -11.92 10.21 -14.18
N GLY A 83 -12.27 11.33 -13.56
CA GLY A 83 -13.66 11.75 -13.35
C GLY A 83 -13.78 13.24 -13.08
N GLY A 84 -14.79 13.62 -12.29
CA GLY A 84 -15.00 14.99 -11.82
C GLY A 84 -13.79 15.51 -11.07
N THR A 85 -13.48 16.80 -11.24
CA THR A 85 -12.37 17.45 -10.53
C THR A 85 -12.81 17.80 -9.12
N VAL A 86 -12.02 17.38 -8.13
CA VAL A 86 -12.21 17.72 -6.72
C VAL A 86 -11.14 18.71 -6.31
N THR A 87 -11.53 19.75 -5.56
CA THR A 87 -10.61 20.64 -4.85
C THR A 87 -10.95 20.62 -3.37
N ASP A 88 -10.07 20.02 -2.57
CA ASP A 88 -10.22 19.88 -1.12
C ASP A 88 -8.84 19.73 -0.47
N VAL A 89 -8.72 19.97 0.84
CA VAL A 89 -7.49 19.85 1.64
C VAL A 89 -6.27 20.53 0.99
N GLY A 90 -6.52 21.65 0.30
CA GLY A 90 -5.52 22.44 -0.42
C GLY A 90 -4.93 21.75 -1.66
N ARG A 91 -5.65 20.80 -2.26
CA ARG A 91 -5.22 20.02 -3.43
C ARG A 91 -6.34 19.92 -4.46
N THR A 92 -5.97 19.79 -5.73
CA THR A 92 -6.90 19.61 -6.84
C THR A 92 -6.52 18.38 -7.65
N SER A 93 -7.49 17.52 -7.96
CA SER A 93 -7.27 16.33 -8.79
C SER A 93 -8.56 15.86 -9.45
N ALA A 94 -8.44 15.28 -10.65
CA ALA A 94 -9.51 14.56 -11.34
C ALA A 94 -9.33 13.03 -11.29
N THR A 95 -8.32 12.56 -10.55
CA THR A 95 -8.04 11.12 -10.36
C THR A 95 -8.84 10.57 -9.19
N TRP A 96 -9.49 9.43 -9.42
CA TRP A 96 -10.29 8.68 -8.47
C TRP A 96 -9.76 7.25 -8.34
N PHE A 97 -9.80 6.71 -7.13
CA PHE A 97 -9.38 5.35 -6.81
C PHE A 97 -10.60 4.49 -6.50
N LEU A 98 -10.68 3.30 -7.11
CA LEU A 98 -11.68 2.30 -6.80
C LEU A 98 -11.25 1.49 -5.56
N THR A 99 -12.12 1.39 -4.57
CA THR A 99 -11.86 0.74 -3.27
C THR A 99 -13.16 0.13 -2.71
N ASP A 100 -13.02 -0.58 -1.59
CA ASP A 100 -14.12 -0.80 -0.64
C ASP A 100 -13.99 0.26 0.48
N ASP A 101 -15.09 0.68 1.08
CA ASP A 101 -15.08 1.67 2.16
C ASP A 101 -15.37 1.07 3.55
N ASP A 102 -15.17 1.87 4.60
CA ASP A 102 -15.39 1.45 5.99
C ASP A 102 -16.87 1.37 6.38
N SER A 103 -17.78 1.81 5.50
CA SER A 103 -19.22 1.67 5.67
C SER A 103 -19.74 0.32 5.17
N GLY A 104 -18.86 -0.52 4.60
CA GLY A 104 -19.17 -1.84 4.08
C GLY A 104 -19.56 -1.85 2.60
N ASN A 105 -19.46 -0.70 1.90
CA ASN A 105 -19.70 -0.62 0.48
C ASN A 105 -18.50 -1.14 -0.33
N LYS A 106 -18.79 -1.69 -1.50
CA LYS A 106 -17.79 -2.22 -2.43
C LYS A 106 -17.82 -1.46 -3.74
N ASN A 107 -16.68 -1.41 -4.42
CA ASN A 107 -16.54 -0.76 -5.74
C ASN A 107 -16.96 0.72 -5.71
N VAL A 108 -16.56 1.43 -4.66
CA VAL A 108 -16.78 2.87 -4.50
C VAL A 108 -15.51 3.64 -4.83
N TRP A 109 -15.67 4.92 -5.14
CA TRP A 109 -14.62 5.80 -5.58
C TRP A 109 -14.25 6.81 -4.50
N VAL A 110 -12.95 7.01 -4.30
CA VAL A 110 -12.41 8.08 -3.45
C VAL A 110 -11.45 8.94 -4.25
N SER A 111 -11.46 10.25 -3.97
CA SER A 111 -10.62 11.18 -4.72
C SER A 111 -9.15 11.11 -4.27
N LYS A 112 -8.22 11.17 -5.23
CA LYS A 112 -6.77 11.27 -4.98
C LYS A 112 -6.40 12.48 -4.12
N VAL A 113 -7.26 13.51 -4.04
CA VAL A 113 -6.99 14.67 -3.17
C VAL A 113 -6.87 14.30 -1.69
N PHE A 114 -7.23 13.09 -1.26
CA PHE A 114 -7.06 12.62 0.12
C PHE A 114 -5.88 11.65 0.31
N LEU A 115 -5.24 11.22 -0.78
CA LEU A 115 -4.05 10.34 -0.76
C LEU A 115 -2.93 10.98 0.04
N ALA A 116 -2.11 10.20 0.73
CA ALA A 116 -0.96 10.73 1.44
C ALA A 116 0.08 11.32 0.47
N ARG A 117 0.72 12.42 0.89
CA ARG A 117 1.63 13.18 0.01
C ARG A 117 2.86 12.40 -0.45
N ASP A 118 3.31 11.45 0.36
CA ASP A 118 4.44 10.56 0.07
C ASP A 118 4.08 9.39 -0.87
N GLN A 119 2.79 9.16 -1.14
CA GLN A 119 2.29 8.04 -1.94
C GLN A 119 1.97 8.43 -3.40
N VAL A 120 2.20 9.68 -3.80
CA VAL A 120 1.77 10.21 -5.12
C VAL A 120 2.47 9.56 -6.33
N ASN A 121 3.60 8.89 -6.10
CA ASN A 121 4.43 8.25 -7.12
C ASN A 121 4.28 6.72 -7.15
N ILE A 122 3.32 6.16 -6.42
CA ILE A 122 3.02 4.72 -6.49
C ILE A 122 2.22 4.46 -7.76
N ASP A 123 2.67 3.47 -8.53
CA ASP A 123 1.96 3.04 -9.73
C ASP A 123 0.70 2.27 -9.35
N VAL A 124 -0.45 2.79 -9.78
CA VAL A 124 -1.77 2.17 -9.59
C VAL A 124 -2.27 1.83 -10.97
N PRO A 125 -2.73 0.60 -11.24
CA PRO A 125 -3.23 0.25 -12.56
C PRO A 125 -4.48 1.05 -12.91
N LYS A 126 -4.67 1.37 -14.18
CA LYS A 126 -5.90 2.01 -14.67
C LYS A 126 -7.03 0.99 -14.69
N CYS A 127 -8.24 1.39 -14.32
CA CYS A 127 -9.42 0.52 -14.43
C CYS A 127 -9.69 0.16 -15.90
N GLN A 128 -10.05 -1.10 -16.16
CA GLN A 128 -10.39 -1.61 -17.49
C GLN A 128 -11.78 -1.16 -17.95
#